data_AF-A0A6M8W0X4-F1
#
_entry.id   AF-A0A6M8W0X4-F1
#
_cell.length_a   1.000
_cell.length_b   1.000
_cell.length_c   1.000
_cell.angle_alpha   90.00
_cell.angle_beta   90.00
_cell.angle_gamma   90.00
#
_symmetry.space_group_name_H-M   'P 1'
#
loop_
_entity.id
_entity.type
_entity.pdbx_description
1 polymer ?
#
loop_
_entity_poly.entity_id
_entity_poly.type
_entity_poly.pdbx_seq_one_letter_code
_entity_poly.pdbx_strand_id
1 'polypeptide(L)'
;MESDKLNELRRAILAEQDDSATLDAAPRMLDIRTLKKGWLALPYESLRRVEFDPDGKVPLRIYFSSHILELQGRNLQAVYRAVASKRLGQLREIGERHDTGEPNDAVVHVLTITEKAKSDQEATGSAEAD
;
A
#
# COMPACT_ATOMS: atom_id res chain seq x y z
N MET A 1 48.25 9.66 30.33
CA MET A 1 47.43 8.59 29.71
C MET A 1 45.99 9.09 29.56
N GLU A 2 45.79 10.25 28.93
CA GLU A 2 44.47 10.91 28.80
C GLU A 2 43.96 10.96 27.35
N SER A 3 44.80 10.57 26.39
CA SER A 3 44.49 10.61 24.96
C SER A 3 43.58 9.46 24.49
N ASP A 4 43.57 8.33 25.22
CA ASP A 4 42.76 7.15 24.88
C ASP A 4 41.27 7.36 25.17
N LYS A 5 40.94 7.95 26.32
CA LYS A 5 39.54 8.23 26.70
C LYS A 5 38.86 9.20 25.73
N LEU A 6 39.60 10.18 25.21
CA LEU A 6 39.07 11.18 24.28
C LEU A 6 38.83 10.58 22.87
N ASN A 7 39.65 9.61 22.47
CA ASN A 7 39.43 8.86 21.22
C ASN A 7 38.29 7.85 21.34
N GLU A 8 38.12 7.23 22.52
CA GLU A 8 37.01 6.32 22.80
C GLU A 8 35.66 7.05 22.84
N LEU A 9 35.61 8.25 23.44
CA LEU A 9 34.45 9.14 23.41
C LEU A 9 34.13 9.65 22.00
N ARG A 10 35.13 10.00 21.19
CA ARG A 10 34.90 10.38 19.78
C ARG A 10 34.39 9.21 18.93
N ARG A 11 34.85 7.98 19.19
CA ARG A 11 34.31 6.78 18.54
C ARG A 11 32.89 6.46 18.98
N ALA A 12 32.55 6.65 20.26
CA ALA A 12 31.19 6.46 20.76
C ALA A 12 30.21 7.47 20.15
N ILE A 13 30.59 8.75 20.06
CA ILE A 13 29.72 9.79 19.49
C ILE A 13 29.56 9.62 17.96
N LEU A 14 30.58 9.15 17.23
CA LEU A 14 30.42 8.83 15.80
C LEU A 14 29.60 7.55 15.57
N ALA A 15 29.67 6.57 16.48
CA ALA A 15 28.89 5.34 16.39
C ALA A 15 27.40 5.56 16.73
N GLU A 16 27.08 6.52 17.61
CA GLU A 16 25.70 6.94 17.89
C GLU A 16 25.06 7.76 16.76
N GLN A 17 25.83 8.24 15.77
CA GLN A 17 25.26 8.90 14.58
C GLN A 17 24.84 7.92 13.47
N ASP A 18 25.13 6.62 13.61
CA ASP A 18 24.63 5.57 12.71
C ASP A 18 23.28 4.99 13.18
N ASP A 19 22.77 5.44 14.33
CA ASP A 19 21.40 5.16 14.81
C ASP A 19 20.42 6.29 14.47
N SER A 20 20.68 7.02 13.37
CA SER A 20 19.57 7.63 12.63
C SER A 20 18.78 6.50 11.99
N ALA A 21 17.94 5.89 12.82
CA ALA A 21 16.68 5.25 12.49
C ALA A 21 16.36 5.45 11.01
N THR A 22 16.35 4.36 10.27
CA THR A 22 15.68 4.26 8.97
C THR A 22 14.33 4.96 9.11
N LEU A 23 14.33 6.23 8.71
CA LEU A 23 13.24 7.17 8.86
C LEU A 23 12.09 6.59 8.07
N ASP A 24 11.19 5.90 8.77
CA ASP A 24 9.81 5.61 8.39
C ASP A 24 9.64 5.49 6.87
N ALA A 25 10.46 4.63 6.24
CA ALA A 25 10.56 4.64 4.80
C ALA A 25 9.22 4.14 4.28
N ALA A 26 8.41 5.08 3.76
CA ALA A 26 7.07 4.78 3.29
C ALA A 26 7.13 3.53 2.40
N PRO A 27 6.26 2.54 2.64
CA PRO A 27 6.35 1.26 1.95
C PRO A 27 6.34 1.50 0.45
N ARG A 28 7.32 0.92 -0.26
CA ARG A 28 7.39 1.03 -1.72
C ARG A 28 6.36 0.14 -2.42
N MET A 29 5.92 -0.91 -1.72
CA MET A 29 4.96 -1.89 -2.22
C MET A 29 3.78 -2.03 -1.26
N LEU A 30 2.63 -2.36 -1.83
CA LEU A 30 1.45 -2.81 -1.11
C LEU A 30 1.38 -4.34 -1.21
N ASP A 31 1.61 -5.01 -0.10
CA ASP A 31 1.50 -6.45 0.02
C ASP A 31 0.04 -6.87 0.25
N ILE A 32 -0.55 -7.53 -0.74
CA ILE A 32 -1.96 -7.92 -0.77
C ILE A 32 -2.04 -9.42 -0.52
N ARG A 33 -2.75 -9.82 0.54
CA ARG A 33 -2.98 -11.21 0.89
C ARG A 33 -4.47 -11.51 0.83
N THR A 34 -4.84 -12.34 -0.15
CA THR A 34 -6.21 -12.85 -0.30
C THR A 34 -6.32 -14.23 0.31
N LEU A 35 -7.53 -14.61 0.72
CA LEU A 35 -7.80 -15.99 1.16
C LEU A 35 -7.79 -16.97 -0.02
N LYS A 36 -8.12 -16.51 -1.23
CA LYS A 36 -8.34 -17.36 -2.41
C LYS A 36 -7.18 -17.42 -3.41
N LYS A 37 -6.50 -16.30 -3.68
CA LYS A 37 -5.47 -16.16 -4.72
C LYS A 37 -4.04 -16.07 -4.19
N GLY A 38 -3.83 -16.15 -2.87
CA GLY A 38 -2.51 -16.08 -2.26
C GLY A 38 -1.98 -14.65 -2.06
N TRP A 39 -0.66 -14.47 -2.22
CA TRP A 39 0.07 -13.22 -1.99
C TRP A 39 0.42 -12.53 -3.31
N LEU A 40 0.11 -11.24 -3.41
CA LEU A 40 0.48 -10.35 -4.50
C LEU A 40 1.14 -9.09 -3.92
N ALA A 41 2.25 -8.63 -4.49
CA ALA A 41 2.86 -7.35 -4.12
C ALA A 41 2.74 -6.37 -5.29
N LEU A 42 2.16 -5.19 -5.07
CA LEU A 42 2.02 -4.15 -6.09
C LEU A 42 2.80 -2.89 -5.71
N PRO A 43 3.63 -2.34 -6.60
CA PRO A 43 4.40 -1.14 -6.29
C PRO A 43 3.49 0.09 -6.25
N TYR A 44 3.67 0.95 -5.24
CA TYR A 44 2.93 2.21 -5.12
C TYR A 44 3.21 3.20 -6.26
N GLU A 45 4.33 3.05 -6.95
CA GLU A 45 4.64 3.80 -8.18
C GLU A 45 3.68 3.48 -9.32
N SER A 46 3.07 2.28 -9.31
CA SER A 46 2.06 1.89 -10.29
C SER A 46 0.64 2.28 -9.87
N LEU A 47 0.44 2.87 -8.69
CA LEU A 47 -0.87 3.31 -8.21
C LEU A 47 -1.34 4.52 -9.04
N ARG A 48 -2.51 4.39 -9.67
CA ARG A 48 -3.12 5.42 -10.52
C ARG A 48 -4.15 6.25 -9.76
N ARG A 49 -5.03 5.60 -9.01
CA ARG A 49 -6.04 6.28 -8.19
C ARG A 49 -6.62 5.34 -7.14
N VAL A 50 -7.25 5.93 -6.13
CA VAL A 50 -8.04 5.22 -5.12
C VAL A 50 -9.42 5.87 -5.07
N GLU A 51 -10.47 5.08 -5.21
CA GLU A 51 -11.86 5.55 -5.18
C GLU A 51 -12.55 4.96 -3.95
N PHE A 52 -13.10 5.83 -3.12
CA PHE A 52 -13.82 5.47 -1.90
C PHE A 52 -15.18 6.18 -1.89
N ASP A 53 -16.23 5.40 -1.65
CA ASP A 53 -17.59 5.91 -1.48
C ASP A 53 -17.93 5.89 0.03
N PRO A 54 -18.11 7.06 0.68
CA PRO A 54 -18.40 7.14 2.10
C PRO A 54 -19.80 6.61 2.45
N ASP A 55 -20.73 6.61 1.49
CA ASP A 55 -22.06 6.05 1.61
C ASP A 55 -22.06 4.50 1.57
N GLY A 56 -20.93 3.87 1.26
CA GLY A 56 -20.77 2.41 1.20
C GLY A 56 -21.55 1.73 0.07
N LYS A 57 -22.05 2.50 -0.90
CA LYS A 57 -22.78 1.98 -2.07
C LYS A 57 -21.85 1.28 -3.06
N VAL A 58 -20.57 1.59 -2.99
CA VAL A 58 -19.54 1.08 -3.91
C VAL A 58 -18.36 0.55 -3.08
N PRO A 59 -17.76 -0.60 -3.45
CA PRO A 59 -16.53 -1.07 -2.80
C PRO A 59 -15.41 -0.03 -2.89
N LEU A 60 -14.48 -0.07 -1.94
CA LEU A 60 -13.22 0.67 -2.07
C LEU A 60 -12.45 0.08 -3.25
N ARG A 61 -12.10 0.92 -4.23
CA ARG A 61 -11.38 0.50 -5.43
C ARG A 61 -10.00 1.11 -5.48
N ILE A 62 -8.98 0.28 -5.65
CA ILE A 62 -7.59 0.69 -5.77
C ILE A 62 -7.11 0.31 -7.18
N TYR A 63 -6.76 1.33 -7.96
CA TYR A 63 -6.38 1.14 -9.36
C TYR A 63 -4.88 1.21 -9.50
N PHE A 64 -4.27 0.09 -9.85
CA PHE A 64 -2.90 0.04 -10.33
C PHE A 64 -2.88 0.03 -11.87
N SER A 65 -1.69 0.20 -12.44
CA SER A 65 -1.49 0.13 -13.89
C SER A 65 -1.88 -1.24 -14.46
N SER A 66 -1.59 -2.32 -13.74
CA SER A 66 -1.86 -3.70 -14.17
C SER A 66 -3.06 -4.36 -13.49
N HIS A 67 -3.52 -3.84 -12.34
CA HIS A 67 -4.54 -4.50 -11.53
C HIS A 67 -5.58 -3.50 -11.02
N ILE A 68 -6.78 -3.99 -10.76
CA ILE A 68 -7.81 -3.30 -9.98
C ILE A 68 -8.09 -4.16 -8.76
N LEU A 69 -7.99 -3.56 -7.58
CA LEU A 69 -8.38 -4.18 -6.32
C LEU A 69 -9.74 -3.64 -5.93
N GLU A 70 -10.67 -4.52 -5.60
CA GLU A 70 -11.99 -4.16 -5.07
C GLU A 70 -12.15 -4.75 -3.67
N LEU A 71 -12.35 -3.87 -2.70
CA LEU A 71 -12.43 -4.20 -1.29
C LEU A 71 -13.83 -3.94 -0.75
N GLN A 72 -14.36 -4.92 -0.04
CA GLN A 72 -15.61 -4.80 0.71
C GLN A 72 -15.36 -5.17 2.16
N GLY A 73 -15.99 -4.44 3.07
CA GLY A 73 -15.69 -4.55 4.48
C GLY A 73 -16.19 -3.36 5.30
N ARG A 74 -15.62 -3.22 6.49
CA ARG A 74 -15.98 -2.18 7.47
C ARG A 74 -14.82 -1.22 7.68
N ASN A 75 -15.15 0.03 8.02
CA ASN A 75 -14.20 1.11 8.24
C ASN A 75 -13.13 1.25 7.13
N LEU A 76 -13.53 1.04 5.87
CA LEU A 76 -12.64 1.11 4.71
C LEU A 76 -12.07 2.52 4.47
N GLN A 77 -12.61 3.55 5.12
CA GLN A 77 -12.07 4.91 5.07
C GLN A 77 -10.64 4.97 5.64
N ALA A 78 -10.34 4.18 6.67
CA ALA A 78 -8.98 4.08 7.21
C ALA A 78 -8.02 3.47 6.17
N VAL A 79 -8.45 2.39 5.50
CA VAL A 79 -7.70 1.74 4.42
C VAL A 79 -7.48 2.72 3.27
N TYR A 80 -8.53 3.40 2.82
CA TYR A 80 -8.47 4.42 1.79
C TYR A 80 -7.40 5.48 2.10
N ARG A 81 -7.45 6.07 3.29
CA ARG A 81 -6.49 7.11 3.72
C ARG A 81 -5.06 6.58 3.77
N ALA A 82 -4.88 5.35 4.27
CA ALA A 82 -3.57 4.73 4.37
C ALA A 82 -2.96 4.42 2.99
N VAL A 83 -3.76 3.92 2.04
CA VAL A 83 -3.32 3.64 0.66
C VAL A 83 -3.08 4.94 -0.11
N ALA A 84 -3.98 5.92 0.00
CA ALA A 84 -3.83 7.22 -0.66
C ALA A 84 -2.58 7.97 -0.16
N SER A 85 -2.24 7.80 1.10
CA SER A 85 -1.01 8.36 1.70
C SER A 85 0.24 7.50 1.47
N LYS A 86 0.13 6.37 0.76
CA LYS A 86 1.20 5.39 0.54
C LYS A 86 1.87 4.88 1.82
N ARG A 87 1.08 4.75 2.90
CA ARG A 87 1.53 4.29 4.22
C ARG A 87 1.14 2.85 4.53
N LEU A 88 0.22 2.27 3.76
CA LEU A 88 -0.21 0.90 3.99
C LEU A 88 0.80 -0.08 3.41
N GLY A 89 1.57 -0.77 4.25
CA GLY A 89 2.51 -1.80 3.78
C GLY A 89 1.80 -3.09 3.39
N GLN A 90 0.74 -3.46 4.13
CA GLN A 90 0.06 -4.74 3.97
C GLN A 90 -1.46 -4.57 3.98
N LEU A 91 -2.12 -5.28 3.08
CA LEU A 91 -3.56 -5.39 2.96
C LEU A 91 -3.97 -6.86 2.99
N ARG A 92 -4.78 -7.25 3.97
CA ARG A 92 -5.16 -8.65 4.18
C ARG A 92 -6.68 -8.80 4.15
N GLU A 93 -7.14 -9.78 3.38
CA GLU A 93 -8.51 -10.30 3.47
C GLU A 93 -8.64 -11.11 4.75
N ILE A 94 -9.57 -10.71 5.60
CA ILE A 94 -9.90 -11.36 6.87
C ILE A 94 -11.30 -11.93 6.71
N GLY A 95 -11.42 -13.26 6.73
CA GLY A 95 -12.72 -13.92 6.65
C GLY A 95 -13.59 -13.55 7.85
N GLU A 96 -14.91 -13.52 7.67
CA GLU A 96 -15.89 -13.09 8.69
C GLU A 96 -15.71 -13.78 10.06
N ARG A 97 -15.16 -15.00 10.11
CA ARG A 97 -14.88 -15.71 11.38
C ARG A 97 -13.78 -15.10 12.25
N HIS A 98 -12.94 -14.24 11.68
CA HIS A 98 -11.85 -13.55 12.40
C HIS A 98 -12.16 -12.08 12.63
N ASP A 99 -13.37 -11.63 12.28
CA ASP A 99 -13.86 -10.31 12.62
C ASP A 99 -14.12 -10.25 14.13
N THR A 100 -13.36 -9.40 14.84
CA THR A 100 -13.52 -9.22 16.29
C THR A 100 -14.77 -8.43 16.67
N GLY A 101 -15.53 -7.93 15.67
CA GLY A 101 -16.68 -7.07 15.89
C GLY A 101 -16.34 -5.63 16.28
N GLU A 102 -15.07 -5.30 16.50
CA GLU A 102 -14.66 -3.97 16.95
C GLU A 102 -15.00 -2.90 15.89
N PRO A 103 -15.83 -1.90 16.24
CA PRO A 103 -16.39 -0.97 15.25
C PRO A 103 -15.36 -0.03 14.63
N ASN A 104 -14.19 0.11 15.26
CA ASN A 104 -13.12 0.99 14.79
C ASN A 104 -12.05 0.25 13.97
N ASP A 105 -12.07 -1.08 13.91
CA ASP A 105 -11.05 -1.81 13.17
C ASP A 105 -11.39 -1.84 11.67
N ALA A 106 -10.37 -1.70 10.84
CA ALA A 106 -10.52 -1.71 9.39
C ALA A 106 -10.49 -3.16 8.90
N VAL A 107 -11.66 -3.71 8.61
CA VAL A 107 -11.79 -5.12 8.24
C VAL A 107 -12.15 -5.24 6.76
N VAL A 108 -11.36 -6.02 6.02
CA VAL A 108 -11.61 -6.36 4.61
C VAL A 108 -12.16 -7.78 4.54
N HIS A 109 -13.47 -7.93 4.35
CA HIS A 109 -14.14 -9.23 4.25
C HIS A 109 -13.93 -9.88 2.88
N VAL A 110 -13.96 -9.07 1.82
CA VAL A 110 -13.78 -9.54 0.45
C VAL A 110 -12.74 -8.66 -0.23
N LEU A 111 -11.73 -9.31 -0.81
CA LEU A 111 -10.73 -8.65 -1.64
C LEU A 111 -10.68 -9.35 -3.00
N THR A 112 -11.11 -8.63 -4.04
CA THR A 112 -11.09 -9.12 -5.42
C THR A 112 -9.95 -8.46 -6.18
N ILE A 113 -9.17 -9.28 -6.87
CA ILE A 113 -8.04 -8.85 -7.70
C ILE A 113 -8.38 -9.16 -9.15
N THR A 114 -8.52 -8.10 -9.94
CA THR A 114 -8.77 -8.16 -11.39
C THR A 114 -7.55 -7.65 -12.13
N GLU A 115 -6.93 -8.50 -12.94
CA GLU A 115 -5.88 -8.07 -13.87
C GLU A 115 -6.52 -7.25 -14.99
N LYS A 116 -5.96 -6.07 -15.26
CA LYS A 116 -6.29 -5.34 -16.48
C LYS A 116 -5.68 -6.12 -17.63
N ALA A 117 -6.53 -6.68 -18.49
CA ALA A 117 -6.07 -7.15 -19.79
C ALA A 117 -5.30 -6.01 -20.46
N LYS A 118 -4.15 -6.32 -21.07
CA LYS A 118 -3.48 -5.38 -21.98
C LYS A 118 -4.44 -5.11 -23.14
N SER A 119 -5.32 -4.13 -23.00
CA SER A 119 -5.85 -3.41 -24.16
C SER A 119 -4.74 -2.50 -24.63
N ASP A 120 -3.78 -3.14 -25.27
CA ASP A 120 -2.91 -2.52 -26.26
C ASP A 120 -3.77 -2.40 -27.52
N GLN A 121 -4.34 -1.22 -27.73
CA GLN A 121 -4.70 -0.70 -29.04
C GLN A 121 -4.56 0.81 -28.98
N GLU A 122 -3.36 1.24 -29.38
CA GLU A 122 -3.11 2.40 -30.22
C GLU A 122 -4.38 3.16 -30.65
N ALA A 123 -4.63 4.29 -30.00
CA ALA A 123 -5.22 5.44 -30.69
C ALA A 123 -4.07 6.27 -31.31
N THR A 124 -3.22 5.60 -32.10
CA THR A 124 -2.37 6.25 -33.09
C THR A 124 -3.09 6.13 -34.42
N GLY A 125 -4.11 6.97 -34.59
CA GLY A 125 -4.74 7.23 -35.88
C GLY A 125 -4.44 8.68 -36.23
N SER A 126 -3.30 8.90 -36.86
CA SER A 126 -2.98 10.14 -37.56
C SER A 126 -4.16 10.54 -38.44
N ALA A 127 -4.76 11.70 -38.18
CA ALA A 127 -5.59 12.38 -39.17
C ALA A 127 -4.70 13.42 -39.86
N GLU A 128 -3.93 12.94 -40.84
CA GLU A 128 -3.48 13.73 -41.99
C GLU A 128 -4.45 13.48 -43.16
N ALA A 129 -4.59 14.48 -44.03
CA ALA A 129 -5.47 14.65 -45.20
C ALA A 129 -6.91 15.07 -44.84
N ASP A 130 -7.42 16.24 -45.25
CA ASP A 130 -7.30 16.94 -46.56
C ASP A 130 -7.09 18.46 -46.40
#